data_AF-A0A1V6QDA5-F1
#
_entry.id   AF-A0A1V6QDA5-F1
#
_cell.length_a   1.000
_cell.length_b   1.000
_cell.length_c   1.000
_cell.angle_alpha   90.00
_cell.angle_beta   90.00
_cell.angle_gamma   90.00
#
_symmetry.space_group_name_H-M   'P 1'
#
loop_
_entity.id
_entity.type
_entity.pdbx_description
1 polymer ?
#
loop_
_entity_poly.entity_id
_entity_poly.type
_entity_poly.pdbx_seq_one_letter_code
_entity_poly.pdbx_strand_id
1 'polypeptide(L)'
;MHFSNSMLLMTALTAGSAVARLHGHDRRHAHPKLDIELVDIEAEAPAVTGAPKVEERGVGAEVFATIDGQLVSWINEWSGAQSSESSAEATTTPAAIASPTIEATVEATSEAASTVSPTPVASSSASSGSSNWASYPSNGEYSTSGFGASTASKRVGSLDWDYIGNVGSPWGSNMIRVEESAASEYKHVIRFENDNSKAWTVVMWNSYGPSGGLNGFWSPNSALSFTVEPGHSIFVAIDDDSQGGWGASEGEGLPTNYVGEYASTWGEFDMSNSQNDGYSGWDVSCIIAELANMEIAGMQICNHEGEKCSSITKGAGATVNAYTSADQGKPDKAVAQSAGPVRLVVNLGWSS
;
A
#
# COMPACT_ATOMS: atom_id res chain seq x y z
N MET A 1 43.40 9.03 -33.51
CA MET A 1 42.46 7.92 -33.27
C MET A 1 41.92 8.09 -31.87
N HIS A 2 40.72 8.66 -31.76
CA HIS A 2 40.00 8.83 -30.49
C HIS A 2 38.57 8.37 -30.76
N PHE A 3 38.25 7.17 -30.30
CA PHE A 3 36.88 6.67 -30.25
C PHE A 3 36.31 7.08 -28.89
N SER A 4 35.35 7.99 -28.87
CA SER A 4 34.38 8.13 -27.77
C SER A 4 33.24 9.03 -28.22
N ASN A 5 32.05 8.72 -27.71
CA ASN A 5 30.79 9.46 -27.80
C ASN A 5 29.76 8.88 -28.78
N SER A 6 29.26 7.68 -28.47
CA SER A 6 27.86 7.34 -28.72
C SER A 6 27.44 6.20 -27.80
N MET A 7 27.19 6.53 -26.53
CA MET A 7 26.48 5.64 -25.61
C MET A 7 25.80 6.46 -24.50
N LEU A 8 25.08 7.51 -24.88
CA LEU A 8 24.37 8.37 -23.93
C LEU A 8 23.14 8.98 -24.58
N LEU A 9 22.22 8.14 -25.05
CA LEU A 9 20.89 8.60 -25.43
C LEU A 9 19.82 7.50 -25.29
N MET A 10 19.85 6.75 -24.18
CA MET A 10 18.74 5.85 -23.83
C MET A 10 18.43 5.74 -22.33
N THR A 11 18.81 6.75 -21.54
CA THR A 11 18.58 6.74 -20.08
C THR A 11 17.81 7.96 -19.56
N ALA A 12 17.22 8.76 -20.45
CA ALA A 12 16.56 10.01 -20.09
C ALA A 12 15.02 9.91 -19.93
N LEU A 13 14.45 8.69 -19.87
CA LEU A 13 12.99 8.49 -19.72
C LEU A 13 12.57 7.74 -18.45
N THR A 14 13.49 7.30 -17.60
CA THR A 14 13.15 6.52 -16.38
C THR A 14 13.25 7.32 -15.07
N ALA A 15 13.98 8.44 -15.03
CA ALA A 15 14.18 9.21 -13.80
C ALA A 15 12.98 10.09 -13.40
N GLY A 16 12.18 10.56 -14.37
CA GLY A 16 10.97 11.35 -14.09
C GLY A 16 9.80 10.52 -13.54
N SER A 17 9.85 9.19 -13.70
CA SER A 17 8.80 8.30 -13.22
C SER A 17 9.03 7.82 -11.78
N ALA A 18 10.28 7.68 -11.32
CA ALA A 18 10.56 7.16 -9.97
C ALA A 18 10.21 8.16 -8.86
N VAL A 19 10.43 9.46 -9.09
CA VAL A 19 10.16 10.48 -8.07
C VAL A 19 8.65 10.67 -7.88
N ALA A 20 7.83 10.64 -8.93
CA ALA A 20 6.37 10.75 -8.79
C ALA A 20 5.70 9.54 -8.10
N ARG A 21 6.40 8.40 -7.95
CA ARG A 21 5.84 7.12 -7.47
C ARG A 21 5.96 6.86 -5.98
N LEU A 22 6.89 7.51 -5.29
CA LEU A 22 6.95 7.49 -3.82
C LEU A 22 5.89 8.40 -3.17
N HIS A 23 5.43 9.43 -3.90
CA HIS A 23 4.52 10.45 -3.36
C HIS A 23 3.07 9.98 -3.15
N GLY A 24 2.69 8.80 -3.66
CA GLY A 24 1.35 8.23 -3.49
C GLY A 24 1.06 7.73 -2.08
N HIS A 25 2.10 7.26 -1.37
CA HIS A 25 2.01 6.58 -0.07
C HIS A 25 2.59 7.36 1.11
N ASP A 26 3.28 8.48 0.85
CA ASP A 26 4.00 9.27 1.86
C ASP A 26 3.13 9.95 2.93
N ARG A 27 1.83 9.70 3.00
CA ARG A 27 0.93 10.62 3.68
C ARG A 27 -0.40 9.97 4.01
N ARG A 28 -0.63 9.67 5.30
CA ARG A 28 -1.97 9.52 5.92
C ARG A 28 -1.78 9.08 7.37
N HIS A 29 -2.03 9.98 8.32
CA HIS A 29 -2.62 9.78 9.67
C HIS A 29 -2.59 11.16 10.39
N ALA A 30 -3.16 12.21 9.79
CA ALA A 30 -3.32 13.46 10.54
C ALA A 30 -4.64 13.41 11.33
N HIS A 31 -4.51 13.52 12.64
CA HIS A 31 -5.61 13.52 13.59
C HIS A 31 -6.47 14.79 13.48
N PRO A 32 -7.77 14.76 13.83
CA PRO A 32 -8.45 15.95 14.27
C PRO A 32 -7.69 16.46 15.51
N LYS A 33 -7.01 17.61 15.41
CA LYS A 33 -6.60 18.34 16.60
C LYS A 33 -7.90 18.69 17.34
N LEU A 34 -8.13 18.10 18.50
CA LEU A 34 -9.12 18.65 19.42
C LEU A 34 -8.64 20.07 19.75
N ASP A 35 -9.43 21.07 19.38
CA ASP A 35 -9.31 22.43 19.90
C ASP A 35 -9.59 22.36 21.41
N ILE A 36 -8.58 22.00 22.19
CA ILE A 36 -8.57 22.26 23.62
C ILE A 36 -8.40 23.77 23.74
N GLU A 37 -9.44 24.48 24.16
CA GLU A 37 -9.32 25.85 24.68
C GLU A 37 -8.25 25.83 25.77
N LEU A 38 -7.04 26.27 25.39
CA LEU A 38 -5.95 26.49 26.32
C LEU A 38 -6.33 27.69 27.18
N VAL A 39 -6.59 27.41 28.46
CA VAL A 39 -6.62 28.43 29.50
C VAL A 39 -5.24 29.09 29.54
N ASP A 40 -5.20 30.39 29.26
CA ASP A 40 -4.00 31.22 29.28
C ASP A 40 -3.25 31.07 30.61
N ILE A 41 -2.09 30.40 30.57
CA ILE A 41 -1.06 30.53 31.59
C ILE A 41 0.14 31.19 30.91
N GLU A 42 0.28 32.50 31.12
CA GLU A 42 1.46 33.27 30.73
C GLU A 42 2.71 32.71 31.44
N ALA A 43 3.58 32.05 30.68
CA ALA A 43 4.95 31.77 31.07
C ALA A 43 5.88 32.37 30.02
N GLU A 44 6.73 33.32 30.46
CA GLU A 44 7.71 34.02 29.62
C GLU A 44 8.61 33.05 28.84
N ALA A 45 8.66 33.26 27.52
CA ALA A 45 9.55 32.53 26.61
C ALA A 45 10.97 33.15 26.62
N PRO A 46 12.05 32.33 26.67
CA PRO A 46 13.36 32.80 26.28
C PRO A 46 13.49 32.80 24.75
N ALA A 47 14.18 33.82 24.23
CA ALA A 47 14.38 34.06 22.81
C ALA A 47 15.41 33.11 22.15
N VAL A 48 15.36 33.11 20.80
CA VAL A 48 16.36 32.65 19.79
C VAL A 48 16.40 31.11 19.59
N THR A 49 16.44 30.49 18.40
CA THR A 49 16.93 30.85 17.05
C THR A 49 16.09 30.16 15.95
N GLY A 50 16.03 30.80 14.77
CA GLY A 50 15.23 30.34 13.62
C GLY A 50 15.56 28.95 13.10
N ALA A 51 14.54 28.31 12.52
CA ALA A 51 14.62 27.03 11.85
C ALA A 51 15.68 27.04 10.72
N PRO A 52 16.44 25.94 10.51
CA PRO A 52 17.34 25.85 9.38
C PRO A 52 16.52 25.84 8.08
N LYS A 53 16.84 26.81 7.21
CA LYS A 53 16.44 26.80 5.80
C LYS A 53 16.99 25.52 5.18
N VAL A 54 16.14 24.72 4.54
CA VAL A 54 16.58 23.64 3.65
C VAL A 54 17.44 24.29 2.58
N GLU A 55 18.75 24.00 2.57
CA GLU A 55 19.63 24.43 1.48
C GLU A 55 19.18 23.77 0.18
N GLU A 56 18.69 24.58 -0.76
CA GLU A 56 18.64 24.18 -2.17
C GLU A 56 20.07 23.84 -2.60
N ARG A 57 20.33 22.58 -2.96
CA ARG A 57 21.67 22.17 -3.43
C ARG A 57 21.95 22.87 -4.76
N GLY A 58 22.80 23.89 -4.70
CA GLY A 58 23.19 24.65 -5.88
C GLY A 58 23.81 23.78 -6.97
N VAL A 59 23.66 24.22 -8.22
CA VAL A 59 24.43 23.71 -9.36
C VAL A 59 25.92 23.73 -8.99
N GLY A 60 26.62 22.61 -9.20
CA GLY A 60 28.02 22.42 -8.82
C GLY A 60 28.25 21.57 -7.57
N ALA A 61 27.20 21.19 -6.83
CA ALA A 61 27.33 20.30 -5.67
C ALA A 61 27.60 18.84 -6.09
N GLU A 62 28.51 18.17 -5.38
CA GLU A 62 28.75 16.74 -5.56
C GLU A 62 27.63 15.92 -4.89
N VAL A 63 27.05 15.00 -5.65
CA VAL A 63 25.93 14.14 -5.25
C VAL A 63 26.43 12.71 -5.22
N PHE A 64 26.07 11.97 -4.18
CA PHE A 64 26.38 10.55 -4.03
C PHE A 64 25.10 9.72 -4.14
N ALA A 65 25.15 8.60 -4.85
CA ALA A 65 24.07 7.60 -4.87
C ALA A 65 24.64 6.19 -4.95
N THR A 66 23.88 5.21 -4.47
CA THR A 66 24.20 3.79 -4.67
C THR A 66 23.43 3.28 -5.88
N ILE A 67 24.14 2.91 -6.94
CA ILE A 67 23.57 2.33 -8.17
C ILE A 67 24.20 0.94 -8.34
N ASP A 68 23.38 -0.09 -8.49
CA ASP A 68 23.81 -1.49 -8.60
C ASP A 68 24.75 -1.95 -7.46
N GLY A 69 24.51 -1.45 -6.25
CA GLY A 69 25.32 -1.76 -5.06
C GLY A 69 26.67 -1.04 -5.00
N GLN A 70 26.98 -0.14 -5.93
CA GLN A 70 28.20 0.67 -5.94
C GLN A 70 27.88 2.13 -5.61
N LEU A 71 28.69 2.73 -4.72
CA LEU A 71 28.61 4.17 -4.42
C LEU A 71 29.24 4.95 -5.58
N VAL A 72 28.45 5.77 -6.25
CA VAL A 72 28.87 6.66 -7.34
C VAL A 72 28.67 8.12 -6.93
N SER A 73 29.52 9.01 -7.44
CA SER A 73 29.36 10.46 -7.29
C SER A 73 29.39 11.21 -8.63
N TRP A 74 28.62 12.30 -8.72
CA TRP A 74 28.64 13.23 -9.85
C TRP A 74 28.33 14.66 -9.42
N ILE A 75 28.66 15.64 -10.27
CA ILE A 75 28.36 17.05 -10.04
C ILE A 75 26.95 17.35 -10.53
N ASN A 76 26.12 17.99 -9.70
CA ASN A 76 24.78 18.43 -10.10
C ASN A 76 24.88 19.61 -11.09
N GLU A 77 24.53 19.39 -12.36
CA GLU A 77 24.49 20.44 -13.38
C GLU A 77 23.09 21.08 -13.56
N TRP A 78 22.08 20.57 -12.85
CA TRP A 78 20.69 20.97 -13.07
C TRP A 78 20.26 22.12 -12.14
N SER A 79 19.94 23.28 -12.73
CA SER A 79 19.47 24.49 -12.04
C SER A 79 17.95 24.58 -11.84
N GLY A 80 17.19 23.58 -12.29
CA GLY A 80 15.72 23.58 -12.14
C GLY A 80 14.94 24.46 -13.13
N ALA A 81 15.56 25.08 -14.13
CA ALA A 81 14.84 25.87 -15.16
C ALA A 81 14.65 25.07 -16.46
N GLN A 82 13.40 24.94 -16.93
CA GLN A 82 13.10 24.52 -18.32
C GLN A 82 13.23 25.74 -19.24
N SER A 83 14.21 25.74 -20.14
CA SER A 83 14.30 26.70 -21.24
C SER A 83 13.30 26.31 -22.34
N SER A 84 12.37 27.22 -22.61
CA SER A 84 11.54 27.22 -23.81
C SER A 84 12.36 27.84 -24.93
N GLU A 85 12.65 27.10 -26.01
CA GLU A 85 12.83 27.68 -27.34
C GLU A 85 12.75 26.63 -28.45
N SER A 86 12.17 27.07 -29.56
CA SER A 86 11.72 26.31 -30.72
C SER A 86 12.72 26.41 -31.87
N SER A 87 12.64 25.42 -32.77
CA SER A 87 13.01 25.44 -34.20
C SER A 87 14.41 24.97 -34.58
N ALA A 88 14.51 23.85 -35.28
CA ALA A 88 14.64 23.84 -36.75
C ALA A 88 14.98 22.43 -37.27
N GLU A 89 14.36 22.12 -38.40
CA GLU A 89 14.38 20.89 -39.19
C GLU A 89 15.73 20.64 -39.90
N ALA A 90 16.17 19.38 -39.99
CA ALA A 90 17.12 18.96 -41.02
C ALA A 90 16.96 17.47 -41.38
N THR A 91 16.59 17.25 -42.63
CA THR A 91 16.43 15.98 -43.34
C THR A 91 17.80 15.36 -43.70
N THR A 92 18.02 14.07 -43.42
CA THR A 92 18.94 13.24 -44.23
C THR A 92 18.52 11.76 -44.27
N THR A 93 18.67 11.20 -45.46
CA THR A 93 18.37 9.86 -45.97
C THR A 93 19.21 8.74 -45.33
N PRO A 94 18.70 7.50 -45.15
CA PRO A 94 19.50 6.40 -44.60
C PRO A 94 20.31 5.67 -45.68
N ALA A 95 21.60 5.46 -45.42
CA ALA A 95 22.46 4.53 -46.14
C ALA A 95 22.71 3.29 -45.28
N ALA A 96 22.42 2.11 -45.85
CA ALA A 96 22.61 0.81 -45.24
C ALA A 96 24.09 0.41 -45.19
N ILE A 97 24.57 -0.05 -44.03
CA ILE A 97 25.79 -0.86 -43.92
C ILE A 97 25.59 -1.94 -42.85
N ALA A 98 25.92 -3.16 -43.23
CA ALA A 98 25.83 -4.40 -42.46
C ALA A 98 26.84 -4.47 -41.31
N SER A 99 26.54 -5.29 -40.30
CA SER A 99 27.51 -5.79 -39.33
C SER A 99 27.11 -7.17 -38.79
N PRO A 100 28.06 -7.92 -38.22
CA PRO A 100 28.18 -9.35 -38.45
C PRO A 100 27.62 -10.23 -37.34
N THR A 101 27.28 -11.44 -37.77
CA THR A 101 27.07 -12.66 -36.99
C THR A 101 28.19 -12.89 -35.97
N ILE A 102 27.83 -13.05 -34.70
CA ILE A 102 28.61 -13.82 -33.74
C ILE A 102 27.66 -14.80 -33.03
N GLU A 103 27.91 -16.08 -33.27
CA GLU A 103 27.35 -17.22 -32.55
C GLU A 103 27.87 -17.22 -31.11
N ALA A 104 26.96 -17.33 -30.15
CA ALA A 104 27.27 -17.69 -28.78
C ALA A 104 26.40 -18.88 -28.37
N THR A 105 27.06 -20.04 -28.36
CA THR A 105 26.59 -21.32 -27.84
C THR A 105 26.32 -21.20 -26.34
N VAL A 106 25.11 -21.54 -25.90
CA VAL A 106 24.79 -21.75 -24.48
C VAL A 106 24.27 -23.18 -24.29
N GLU A 107 24.99 -23.92 -23.46
CA GLU A 107 24.66 -25.28 -23.02
C GLU A 107 23.42 -25.26 -22.12
N ALA A 108 22.47 -26.14 -22.47
CA ALA A 108 21.27 -26.38 -21.69
C ALA A 108 21.59 -27.33 -20.51
N THR A 109 21.41 -26.86 -19.28
CA THR A 109 21.31 -27.73 -18.10
C THR A 109 19.85 -27.77 -17.66
N SER A 110 19.25 -28.95 -17.85
CA SER A 110 17.89 -29.31 -17.46
C SER A 110 17.91 -29.84 -16.03
N GLU A 111 17.23 -29.17 -15.10
CA GLU A 111 16.96 -29.72 -13.77
C GLU A 111 15.44 -29.68 -13.48
N ALA A 112 14.94 -30.83 -13.03
CA ALA A 112 13.55 -31.22 -13.06
C ALA A 112 12.73 -30.63 -11.90
N ALA A 113 11.58 -30.03 -12.22
CA ALA A 113 10.60 -29.58 -11.24
C ALA A 113 9.72 -30.75 -10.77
N SER A 114 9.72 -31.02 -9.45
CA SER A 114 8.79 -31.95 -8.81
C SER A 114 7.42 -31.28 -8.64
N THR A 115 6.41 -31.88 -9.25
CA THR A 115 5.00 -31.48 -9.20
C THR A 115 4.34 -32.13 -7.98
N VAL A 116 3.94 -31.33 -6.99
CA VAL A 116 3.02 -31.78 -5.92
C VAL A 116 1.59 -31.37 -6.28
N SER A 117 0.71 -32.35 -6.28
CA SER A 117 -0.71 -32.23 -6.62
C SER A 117 -1.51 -31.82 -5.37
N PRO A 118 -2.36 -30.79 -5.41
CA PRO A 118 -3.18 -30.43 -4.25
C PRO A 118 -4.33 -31.43 -4.05
N THR A 119 -4.47 -31.90 -2.81
CA THR A 119 -5.57 -32.73 -2.35
C THR A 119 -6.80 -31.85 -2.11
N PRO A 120 -8.01 -32.17 -2.61
CA PRO A 120 -9.18 -31.34 -2.38
C PRO A 120 -9.66 -31.49 -0.93
N VAL A 121 -9.65 -30.39 -0.17
CA VAL A 121 -10.33 -30.29 1.12
C VAL A 121 -11.82 -30.08 0.88
N ALA A 122 -12.63 -30.85 1.60
CA ALA A 122 -14.07 -30.91 1.46
C ALA A 122 -14.75 -29.56 1.72
N SER A 123 -15.57 -29.12 0.76
CA SER A 123 -16.57 -28.07 0.95
C SER A 123 -17.60 -28.53 1.98
N SER A 124 -17.62 -27.88 3.14
CA SER A 124 -18.78 -27.92 4.03
C SER A 124 -19.76 -26.84 3.58
N SER A 125 -20.93 -27.30 3.15
CA SER A 125 -22.04 -26.47 2.71
C SER A 125 -22.57 -25.59 3.85
N ALA A 126 -22.91 -24.36 3.50
CA ALA A 126 -23.54 -23.36 4.34
C ALA A 126 -24.70 -23.92 5.19
N SER A 127 -24.60 -23.71 6.51
CA SER A 127 -25.75 -23.67 7.40
C SER A 127 -25.92 -22.24 7.89
N SER A 128 -27.03 -21.63 7.50
CA SER A 128 -27.56 -20.33 7.92
C SER A 128 -27.85 -20.26 9.44
N GLY A 129 -26.81 -20.32 10.26
CA GLY A 129 -26.85 -19.73 11.59
C GLY A 129 -26.36 -18.31 11.44
N SER A 130 -27.17 -17.31 11.80
CA SER A 130 -26.66 -15.94 11.90
C SER A 130 -25.57 -15.95 12.98
N SER A 131 -24.32 -16.09 12.59
CA SER A 131 -23.23 -15.88 13.51
C SER A 131 -23.35 -14.44 13.99
N ASN A 132 -23.20 -14.24 15.30
CA ASN A 132 -23.13 -12.89 15.83
C ASN A 132 -21.70 -12.37 15.71
N TRP A 133 -21.06 -12.53 14.54
CA TRP A 133 -19.64 -12.19 14.33
C TRP A 133 -19.32 -10.74 14.72
N ALA A 134 -20.31 -9.86 14.56
CA ALA A 134 -20.22 -8.44 14.91
C ALA A 134 -20.33 -8.17 16.41
N SER A 135 -20.71 -9.16 17.23
CA SER A 135 -20.74 -9.01 18.68
C SER A 135 -19.35 -8.93 19.31
N TYR A 136 -19.36 -8.46 20.55
CA TYR A 136 -18.18 -8.30 21.39
C TYR A 136 -18.29 -9.20 22.63
N PRO A 137 -17.18 -9.78 23.11
CA PRO A 137 -17.15 -10.53 24.35
C PRO A 137 -17.58 -9.63 25.52
N SER A 138 -18.47 -10.14 26.38
CA SER A 138 -19.03 -9.35 27.49
C SER A 138 -18.02 -9.00 28.58
N ASN A 139 -16.91 -9.75 28.67
CA ASN A 139 -15.80 -9.48 29.59
C ASN A 139 -14.77 -8.48 29.02
N GLY A 140 -14.90 -8.09 27.75
CA GLY A 140 -13.94 -7.21 27.07
C GLY A 140 -12.58 -7.85 26.79
N GLU A 141 -12.44 -9.18 27.00
CA GLU A 141 -11.22 -9.91 26.68
C GLU A 141 -11.36 -10.51 25.28
N TYR A 142 -10.37 -10.25 24.42
CA TYR A 142 -10.34 -10.73 23.05
C TYR A 142 -9.28 -11.82 22.88
N SER A 143 -9.57 -12.77 21.99
CA SER A 143 -8.65 -13.83 21.63
C SER A 143 -7.48 -13.28 20.83
N THR A 144 -6.29 -13.77 21.15
CA THR A 144 -5.08 -13.63 20.32
C THR A 144 -4.65 -14.96 19.71
N SER A 145 -5.50 -15.98 19.81
CA SER A 145 -5.19 -17.33 19.32
C SER A 145 -4.97 -17.31 17.81
N GLY A 146 -3.99 -18.06 17.32
CA GLY A 146 -3.65 -18.11 15.90
C GLY A 146 -2.76 -16.97 15.40
N PHE A 147 -2.73 -15.80 16.06
CA PHE A 147 -1.72 -14.78 15.76
C PHE A 147 -0.31 -15.28 16.13
N GLY A 148 0.70 -14.75 15.45
CA GLY A 148 2.08 -14.88 15.88
C GLY A 148 2.40 -13.92 17.02
N ALA A 149 3.70 -13.78 17.34
CA ALA A 149 4.11 -12.82 18.36
C ALA A 149 3.99 -11.39 17.83
N SER A 150 3.43 -10.47 18.62
CA SER A 150 3.34 -9.06 18.22
C SER A 150 4.72 -8.39 18.28
N THR A 151 5.03 -7.51 17.32
CA THR A 151 6.26 -6.71 17.34
C THR A 151 6.06 -5.42 18.12
N ALA A 152 7.11 -4.90 18.76
CA ALA A 152 7.04 -3.61 19.42
C ALA A 152 6.87 -2.48 18.39
N SER A 153 5.91 -1.59 18.65
CA SER A 153 5.72 -0.38 17.87
C SER A 153 6.91 0.58 18.04
N LYS A 154 7.25 1.32 16.99
CA LYS A 154 8.30 2.34 17.04
C LYS A 154 8.07 3.45 16.02
N ARG A 155 8.57 4.63 16.33
CA ARG A 155 8.67 5.74 15.38
C ARG A 155 10.11 5.80 14.83
N VAL A 156 10.26 5.85 13.50
CA VAL A 156 11.58 5.87 12.82
C VAL A 156 11.97 7.23 12.22
N GLY A 157 11.12 8.25 12.36
CA GLY A 157 11.32 9.59 11.83
C GLY A 157 10.29 10.57 12.40
N SER A 158 10.10 11.74 11.77
CA SER A 158 9.26 12.83 12.29
C SER A 158 7.89 12.94 11.64
N LEU A 159 7.61 12.16 10.60
CA LEU A 159 6.36 12.17 9.87
C LEU A 159 5.40 11.13 10.46
N ASP A 160 4.10 11.30 10.25
CA ASP A 160 3.10 10.40 10.84
C ASP A 160 3.25 8.96 10.33
N TRP A 161 3.67 8.78 9.08
CA TRP A 161 3.92 7.47 8.47
C TRP A 161 5.22 6.81 8.93
N ASP A 162 6.09 7.54 9.66
CA ASP A 162 7.27 6.93 10.28
C ASP A 162 6.91 6.05 11.48
N TYR A 163 5.62 5.95 11.81
CA TYR A 163 5.13 5.02 12.80
C TYR A 163 5.05 3.61 12.21
N ILE A 164 5.72 2.68 12.88
CA ILE A 164 5.70 1.26 12.60
C ILE A 164 5.00 0.59 13.78
N GLY A 165 3.77 0.14 13.59
CA GLY A 165 3.07 -0.67 14.58
C GLY A 165 3.49 -2.13 14.57
N ASN A 166 2.57 -2.97 15.04
CA ASN A 166 2.67 -4.41 15.02
C ASN A 166 2.61 -4.95 13.59
N VAL A 167 3.70 -5.59 13.15
CA VAL A 167 3.78 -6.29 11.85
C VAL A 167 3.82 -7.82 12.00
N GLY A 168 3.68 -8.32 13.23
CA GLY A 168 3.79 -9.74 13.57
C GLY A 168 5.21 -10.32 13.47
N SER A 169 5.43 -11.41 14.20
CA SER A 169 6.65 -12.22 14.19
C SER A 169 6.26 -13.70 14.21
N PRO A 170 6.34 -14.40 13.06
CA PRO A 170 6.87 -13.95 11.76
C PRO A 170 6.05 -12.82 11.11
N TRP A 171 6.65 -12.06 10.16
CA TRP A 171 5.96 -10.95 9.49
C TRP A 171 4.62 -11.39 8.89
N GLY A 172 3.58 -10.56 9.09
CA GLY A 172 2.23 -10.82 8.62
C GLY A 172 1.37 -11.66 9.57
N SER A 173 1.96 -12.26 10.60
CA SER A 173 1.22 -13.10 11.57
C SER A 173 0.30 -12.34 12.53
N ASN A 174 0.24 -11.01 12.42
CA ASN A 174 -0.74 -10.14 13.06
C ASN A 174 -2.08 -10.08 12.31
N MET A 175 -2.21 -10.77 11.17
CA MET A 175 -3.45 -10.92 10.40
C MET A 175 -3.71 -12.39 10.12
N ILE A 176 -4.91 -12.88 10.44
CA ILE A 176 -5.26 -14.29 10.23
C ILE A 176 -6.68 -14.43 9.70
N ARG A 177 -6.91 -15.46 8.89
CA ARG A 177 -8.28 -15.91 8.60
C ARG A 177 -8.85 -16.58 9.83
N VAL A 178 -10.11 -16.28 10.13
CA VAL A 178 -10.87 -16.90 11.21
C VAL A 178 -12.16 -17.47 10.66
N GLU A 179 -12.66 -18.51 11.33
CA GLU A 179 -14.01 -19.00 11.05
C GLU A 179 -15.05 -17.99 11.52
N GLU A 180 -16.15 -17.90 10.81
CA GLU A 180 -17.26 -16.99 11.12
C GLU A 180 -17.74 -17.16 12.57
N SER A 181 -17.80 -18.41 13.07
CA SER A 181 -18.22 -18.72 14.44
C SER A 181 -17.25 -18.24 15.53
N ALA A 182 -15.99 -17.98 15.18
CA ALA A 182 -14.96 -17.50 16.11
C ALA A 182 -14.69 -16.00 15.95
N ALA A 183 -15.18 -15.37 14.88
CA ALA A 183 -14.88 -13.99 14.55
C ALA A 183 -15.20 -13.01 15.69
N SER A 184 -16.32 -13.18 16.40
CA SER A 184 -16.69 -12.31 17.52
C SER A 184 -15.69 -12.32 18.69
N GLU A 185 -14.83 -13.33 18.78
CA GLU A 185 -13.81 -13.43 19.84
C GLU A 185 -12.62 -12.48 19.60
N TYR A 186 -12.44 -11.97 18.39
CA TYR A 186 -11.31 -11.10 18.03
C TYR A 186 -11.69 -9.62 18.11
N LYS A 187 -10.72 -8.77 18.44
CA LYS A 187 -10.96 -7.34 18.67
C LYS A 187 -11.25 -6.57 17.39
N HIS A 188 -10.51 -6.85 16.32
CA HIS A 188 -10.72 -6.24 15.01
C HIS A 188 -10.99 -7.33 13.99
N VAL A 189 -12.13 -7.22 13.30
CA VAL A 189 -12.52 -8.20 12.26
C VAL A 189 -13.00 -7.46 11.01
N ILE A 190 -12.50 -7.93 9.87
CA ILE A 190 -12.96 -7.52 8.55
C ILE A 190 -13.67 -8.72 7.91
N ARG A 191 -14.93 -8.52 7.51
CA ARG A 191 -15.69 -9.46 6.69
C ARG A 191 -15.62 -9.01 5.24
N PHE A 192 -15.04 -9.84 4.38
CA PHE A 192 -15.01 -9.64 2.94
C PHE A 192 -16.19 -10.35 2.31
N GLU A 193 -17.01 -9.63 1.55
CA GLU A 193 -18.20 -10.11 0.86
C GLU A 193 -18.00 -10.00 -0.65
N ASN A 194 -18.39 -11.04 -1.37
CA ASN A 194 -18.35 -11.07 -2.82
C ASN A 194 -19.72 -11.39 -3.40
N ASP A 195 -20.55 -10.35 -3.57
CA ASP A 195 -21.85 -10.46 -4.23
C ASP A 195 -21.75 -10.44 -5.76
N ASN A 196 -20.53 -10.44 -6.32
CA ASN A 196 -20.31 -10.48 -7.77
C ASN A 196 -20.42 -11.91 -8.31
N SER A 197 -20.57 -12.01 -9.62
CA SER A 197 -20.69 -13.30 -10.32
C SER A 197 -19.37 -14.07 -10.49
N LYS A 198 -18.24 -13.52 -10.03
CA LYS A 198 -16.90 -14.07 -10.26
C LYS A 198 -16.10 -14.05 -8.97
N ALA A 199 -15.13 -14.95 -8.84
CA ALA A 199 -14.25 -15.01 -7.69
C ALA A 199 -13.32 -13.79 -7.64
N TRP A 200 -13.00 -13.34 -6.43
CA TRP A 200 -12.08 -12.23 -6.18
C TRP A 200 -10.90 -12.69 -5.34
N THR A 201 -9.69 -12.36 -5.78
CA THR A 201 -8.49 -12.52 -4.97
C THR A 201 -8.29 -11.27 -4.11
N VAL A 202 -7.96 -11.48 -2.84
CA VAL A 202 -7.53 -10.45 -1.89
C VAL A 202 -6.13 -10.80 -1.41
N VAL A 203 -5.22 -9.83 -1.45
CA VAL A 203 -3.89 -9.93 -0.84
C VAL A 203 -3.75 -8.81 0.17
N MET A 204 -3.45 -9.16 1.41
CA MET A 204 -3.25 -8.23 2.53
C MET A 204 -1.77 -8.12 2.88
N TRP A 205 -1.37 -6.97 3.38
CA TRP A 205 0.00 -6.65 3.80
C TRP A 205 0.00 -5.71 5.02
N ASN A 206 1.09 -5.72 5.76
CA ASN A 206 1.44 -4.62 6.66
C ASN A 206 2.07 -3.48 5.84
N SER A 207 1.89 -2.21 6.22
CA SER A 207 2.49 -1.07 5.50
C SER A 207 4.01 -1.22 5.41
N TYR A 208 4.63 -1.61 6.53
CA TYR A 208 6.04 -1.99 6.58
C TYR A 208 6.22 -3.47 6.25
N GLY A 209 7.01 -3.75 5.21
CA GLY A 209 7.23 -5.11 4.70
C GLY A 209 8.32 -5.87 5.47
N PRO A 210 8.65 -7.11 5.04
CA PRO A 210 9.59 -7.98 5.74
C PRO A 210 11.00 -7.41 5.89
N SER A 211 11.40 -6.47 5.03
CA SER A 211 12.70 -5.80 5.11
C SER A 211 12.72 -4.63 6.11
N GLY A 212 11.60 -4.32 6.76
CA GLY A 212 11.45 -3.20 7.68
C GLY A 212 11.35 -1.83 7.01
N GLY A 213 11.18 -1.77 5.68
CA GLY A 213 10.89 -0.55 4.95
C GLY A 213 9.38 -0.39 4.69
N LEU A 214 8.95 0.79 4.27
CA LEU A 214 7.58 1.05 3.82
C LEU A 214 7.36 0.39 2.46
N ASN A 215 7.24 -0.94 2.45
CA ASN A 215 7.26 -1.75 1.23
C ASN A 215 6.41 -3.02 1.25
N GLY A 216 5.44 -3.13 2.16
CA GLY A 216 4.60 -4.33 2.21
C GLY A 216 3.64 -4.49 1.01
N PHE A 217 3.35 -3.41 0.30
CA PHE A 217 2.44 -3.37 -0.85
C PHE A 217 3.10 -3.68 -2.20
N TRP A 218 4.33 -4.21 -2.19
CA TRP A 218 4.99 -4.74 -3.39
C TRP A 218 4.92 -6.26 -3.45
N SER A 219 4.62 -6.79 -4.63
CA SER A 219 4.79 -8.21 -4.91
C SER A 219 6.26 -8.63 -4.73
N PRO A 220 6.55 -9.79 -4.09
CA PRO A 220 5.61 -10.84 -3.68
C PRO A 220 5.16 -10.75 -2.20
N ASN A 221 5.30 -9.60 -1.53
CA ASN A 221 4.93 -9.47 -0.12
C ASN A 221 3.42 -9.68 0.06
N SER A 222 3.07 -10.70 0.83
CA SER A 222 1.68 -11.08 1.09
C SER A 222 1.61 -11.64 2.50
N ALA A 223 1.09 -10.87 3.45
CA ALA A 223 0.88 -11.33 4.82
C ALA A 223 -0.23 -12.38 4.88
N LEU A 224 -1.28 -12.16 4.10
CA LEU A 224 -2.40 -13.06 3.94
C LEU A 224 -2.93 -12.96 2.51
N SER A 225 -3.27 -14.09 1.89
CA SER A 225 -3.88 -14.13 0.57
C SER A 225 -4.99 -15.17 0.53
N PHE A 226 -6.11 -14.82 -0.08
CA PHE A 226 -7.26 -15.70 -0.21
C PHE A 226 -8.15 -15.28 -1.39
N THR A 227 -8.98 -16.23 -1.83
CA THR A 227 -10.02 -16.01 -2.80
C THR A 227 -11.38 -16.02 -2.10
N VAL A 228 -12.23 -15.04 -2.43
CA VAL A 228 -13.64 -14.99 -2.03
C VAL A 228 -14.48 -15.43 -3.21
N GLU A 229 -15.11 -16.59 -3.11
CA GLU A 229 -15.99 -17.12 -4.15
C GLU A 229 -17.29 -16.29 -4.27
N PRO A 230 -17.98 -16.32 -5.42
CA PRO A 230 -19.30 -15.70 -5.58
C PRO A 230 -20.28 -16.12 -4.48
N GLY A 231 -20.92 -15.14 -3.85
CA GLY A 231 -21.90 -15.33 -2.77
C GLY A 231 -21.31 -15.81 -1.44
N HIS A 232 -19.97 -15.82 -1.30
CA HIS A 232 -19.30 -16.24 -0.07
C HIS A 232 -18.75 -15.04 0.72
N SER A 233 -18.42 -15.28 1.99
CA SER A 233 -17.71 -14.34 2.83
C SER A 233 -16.46 -14.96 3.46
N ILE A 234 -15.42 -14.15 3.66
CA ILE A 234 -14.20 -14.51 4.41
C ILE A 234 -14.02 -13.52 5.56
N PHE A 235 -13.63 -14.03 6.73
CA PHE A 235 -13.38 -13.23 7.92
C PHE A 235 -11.88 -13.19 8.21
N VAL A 236 -11.36 -11.99 8.44
CA VAL A 236 -9.97 -11.75 8.82
C VAL A 236 -9.94 -11.03 10.15
N ALA A 237 -9.24 -11.60 11.12
CA ALA A 237 -8.91 -10.94 12.36
C ALA A 237 -7.57 -10.20 12.22
N ILE A 238 -7.49 -9.01 12.82
CA ILE A 238 -6.30 -8.16 12.85
C ILE A 238 -5.95 -7.87 14.31
N ASP A 239 -4.69 -8.07 14.68
CA ASP A 239 -4.18 -7.81 16.02
C ASP A 239 -4.05 -6.29 16.28
N ASP A 240 -3.99 -5.93 17.56
CA ASP A 240 -3.82 -4.54 17.98
C ASP A 240 -2.56 -3.90 17.40
N ASP A 241 -2.64 -2.57 17.27
CA ASP A 241 -1.58 -1.67 16.82
C ASP A 241 -1.04 -1.99 15.43
N SER A 242 -1.88 -2.51 14.53
CA SER A 242 -1.47 -2.95 13.19
C SER A 242 -1.87 -1.94 12.10
N GLN A 243 -0.95 -1.63 11.18
CA GLN A 243 -1.21 -0.80 9.99
C GLN A 243 -0.91 -1.57 8.71
N GLY A 244 -1.79 -1.41 7.73
CA GLY A 244 -1.62 -2.11 6.47
C GLY A 244 -2.72 -1.81 5.47
N GLY A 245 -2.82 -2.70 4.50
CA GLY A 245 -3.86 -2.62 3.49
C GLY A 245 -4.03 -3.94 2.78
N TRP A 246 -4.90 -3.91 1.79
CA TRP A 246 -5.12 -5.00 0.88
C TRP A 246 -5.48 -4.49 -0.49
N GLY A 247 -5.12 -5.26 -1.50
CA GLY A 247 -5.62 -5.08 -2.86
C GLY A 247 -6.62 -6.18 -3.14
N ALA A 248 -7.60 -5.89 -3.98
CA ALA A 248 -8.55 -6.88 -4.44
C ALA A 248 -8.79 -6.76 -5.94
N SER A 249 -8.83 -7.90 -6.62
CA SER A 249 -9.19 -7.97 -8.04
C SER A 249 -9.94 -9.24 -8.37
N GLU A 250 -10.75 -9.16 -9.42
CA GLU A 250 -11.41 -10.30 -10.03
C GLU A 250 -10.37 -11.29 -10.58
N GLY A 251 -10.58 -12.59 -10.37
CA GLY A 251 -9.70 -13.64 -10.89
C GLY A 251 -8.52 -13.98 -9.98
N GLU A 252 -7.43 -14.47 -10.59
CA GLU A 252 -6.26 -14.97 -9.88
C GLU A 252 -5.19 -13.88 -9.69
N GLY A 253 -4.76 -13.70 -8.43
CA GLY A 253 -3.70 -12.75 -8.08
C GLY A 253 -4.14 -11.28 -8.17
N LEU A 254 -3.21 -10.39 -7.84
CA LEU A 254 -3.40 -8.95 -8.01
C LEU A 254 -2.59 -8.44 -9.20
N PRO A 255 -3.11 -7.47 -9.97
CA PRO A 255 -2.31 -6.76 -10.97
C PRO A 255 -1.18 -6.00 -10.29
N THR A 256 -0.03 -5.90 -10.96
CA THR A 256 1.07 -5.05 -10.54
C THR A 256 1.41 -4.01 -11.60
N ASN A 257 1.90 -2.85 -11.18
CA ASN A 257 2.53 -1.92 -12.11
C ASN A 257 3.91 -2.43 -12.55
N TYR A 258 4.61 -1.68 -13.41
CA TYR A 258 5.89 -2.14 -13.97
C TYR A 258 7.02 -2.29 -12.94
N VAL A 259 6.90 -1.71 -11.74
CA VAL A 259 7.88 -1.87 -10.65
C VAL A 259 7.48 -2.97 -9.65
N GLY A 260 6.39 -3.69 -9.90
CA GLY A 260 5.93 -4.79 -9.04
C GLY A 260 5.06 -4.37 -7.87
N GLU A 261 4.62 -3.11 -7.81
CA GLU A 261 3.68 -2.63 -6.79
C GLU A 261 2.26 -3.11 -7.12
N TYR A 262 1.46 -3.50 -6.11
CA TYR A 262 0.08 -3.90 -6.35
C TYR A 262 -0.76 -2.74 -6.90
N ALA A 263 -1.21 -2.84 -8.15
CA ALA A 263 -1.91 -1.78 -8.87
C ALA A 263 -3.39 -2.09 -9.06
N SER A 264 -4.09 -2.30 -7.93
CA SER A 264 -5.53 -2.51 -7.84
C SER A 264 -6.17 -1.41 -6.98
N THR A 265 -7.50 -1.44 -6.82
CA THR A 265 -8.16 -0.67 -5.75
C THR A 265 -7.78 -1.27 -4.40
N TRP A 266 -7.33 -0.41 -3.49
CA TRP A 266 -6.91 -0.81 -2.16
C TRP A 266 -7.99 -0.50 -1.14
N GLY A 267 -8.04 -1.33 -0.10
CA GLY A 267 -8.51 -0.91 1.21
C GLY A 267 -7.33 -0.77 2.15
N GLU A 268 -7.35 0.26 2.99
CA GLU A 268 -6.28 0.55 3.95
C GLU A 268 -6.85 0.51 5.37
N PHE A 269 -6.03 0.12 6.34
CA PHE A 269 -6.44 0.03 7.74
C PHE A 269 -5.35 0.48 8.71
N ASP A 270 -5.81 1.02 9.83
CA ASP A 270 -5.03 1.27 11.04
C ASP A 270 -5.87 0.82 12.24
N MET A 271 -5.38 -0.13 13.04
CA MET A 271 -6.14 -0.79 14.09
C MET A 271 -5.52 -0.56 15.46
N SER A 272 -6.26 0.10 16.36
CA SER A 272 -5.82 0.37 17.74
C SER A 272 -4.44 1.04 17.83
N ASN A 273 -4.23 2.08 17.02
CA ASN A 273 -2.95 2.78 16.93
C ASN A 273 -2.53 3.37 18.27
N SER A 274 -1.45 2.85 18.86
CA SER A 274 -1.01 3.28 20.19
C SER A 274 -0.43 4.70 20.21
N GLN A 275 -0.01 5.24 19.06
CA GLN A 275 0.40 6.64 18.92
C GLN A 275 -0.79 7.60 18.95
N ASN A 276 -1.99 7.13 18.60
CA ASN A 276 -3.21 7.92 18.50
C ASN A 276 -4.26 7.46 19.50
N ASP A 277 -3.89 7.31 20.76
CA ASP A 277 -4.79 6.95 21.87
C ASP A 277 -5.67 5.71 21.59
N GLY A 278 -5.17 4.78 20.77
CA GLY A 278 -5.87 3.54 20.41
C GLY A 278 -6.95 3.71 19.34
N TYR A 279 -7.02 4.82 18.62
CA TYR A 279 -7.94 5.00 17.51
C TYR A 279 -7.68 3.99 16.38
N SER A 280 -8.74 3.72 15.62
CA SER A 280 -8.68 2.97 14.37
C SER A 280 -9.12 3.82 13.19
N GLY A 281 -8.69 3.46 11.99
CA GLY A 281 -9.16 4.06 10.75
C GLY A 281 -9.13 3.11 9.57
N TRP A 282 -9.89 3.48 8.54
CA TRP A 282 -9.94 2.74 7.28
C TRP A 282 -10.34 3.66 6.13
N ASP A 283 -9.94 3.28 4.92
CA ASP A 283 -10.34 3.95 3.69
C ASP A 283 -10.18 3.06 2.47
N VAL A 284 -10.71 3.54 1.34
CA VAL A 284 -10.60 2.91 0.03
C VAL A 284 -9.79 3.86 -0.83
N SER A 285 -8.84 3.34 -1.59
CA SER A 285 -7.92 4.13 -2.40
C SER A 285 -7.78 3.53 -3.78
N CYS A 286 -7.87 4.34 -4.82
CA CYS A 286 -7.57 3.94 -6.20
C CYS A 286 -6.31 4.62 -6.75
N ILE A 287 -5.48 5.24 -5.90
CA ILE A 287 -4.31 6.03 -6.30
C ILE A 287 -3.40 5.23 -7.22
N ILE A 288 -3.00 4.02 -6.82
CA ILE A 288 -2.02 3.23 -7.59
C ILE A 288 -2.62 2.66 -8.85
N ALA A 289 -3.89 2.23 -8.82
CA ALA A 289 -4.60 1.85 -10.04
C ALA A 289 -4.66 3.02 -11.04
N GLU A 290 -5.02 4.23 -10.60
CA GLU A 290 -5.06 5.42 -11.46
C GLU A 290 -3.68 5.80 -12.01
N LEU A 291 -2.67 5.90 -11.15
CA LEU A 291 -1.31 6.27 -11.56
C LEU A 291 -0.67 5.23 -12.49
N ALA A 292 -1.04 3.96 -12.35
CA ALA A 292 -0.60 2.89 -13.22
C ALA A 292 -1.46 2.74 -14.49
N ASN A 293 -2.52 3.53 -14.66
CA ASN A 293 -3.51 3.39 -15.72
C ASN A 293 -4.06 1.94 -15.81
N MET A 294 -4.36 1.37 -14.65
CA MET A 294 -4.93 0.04 -14.46
C MET A 294 -6.43 0.14 -14.18
N GLU A 295 -7.13 -0.99 -14.23
CA GLU A 295 -8.56 -1.04 -13.90
C GLU A 295 -8.80 -0.65 -12.44
N ILE A 296 -9.73 0.29 -12.22
CA ILE A 296 -10.24 0.64 -10.89
C ILE A 296 -11.44 -0.26 -10.60
N ALA A 297 -11.21 -1.28 -9.80
CA ALA A 297 -12.25 -2.13 -9.24
C ALA A 297 -13.11 -1.33 -8.24
N GLY A 298 -14.41 -1.61 -8.19
CA GLY A 298 -15.26 -1.10 -7.13
C GLY A 298 -14.92 -1.74 -5.77
N MET A 299 -14.94 -0.96 -4.70
CA MET A 299 -14.82 -1.44 -3.32
C MET A 299 -15.55 -0.50 -2.37
N GLN A 300 -16.22 -1.05 -1.37
CA GLN A 300 -16.74 -0.30 -0.23
C GLN A 300 -16.32 -0.96 1.07
N ILE A 301 -15.99 -0.14 2.07
CA ILE A 301 -15.71 -0.54 3.44
C ILE A 301 -16.62 0.28 4.35
N CYS A 302 -17.46 -0.36 5.14
CA CYS A 302 -18.26 0.31 6.17
C CYS A 302 -18.02 -0.36 7.53
N ASN A 303 -18.39 0.31 8.61
CA ASN A 303 -18.60 -0.44 9.85
C ASN A 303 -19.74 -1.46 9.67
N HIS A 304 -19.85 -2.43 10.56
CA HIS A 304 -20.85 -3.49 10.45
C HIS A 304 -22.32 -3.01 10.53
N GLU A 305 -22.55 -1.77 10.95
CA GLU A 305 -23.87 -1.14 11.03
C GLU A 305 -24.26 -0.46 9.70
N GLY A 306 -23.36 -0.47 8.71
CA GLY A 306 -23.56 0.22 7.43
C GLY A 306 -23.29 1.72 7.49
N GLU A 307 -22.66 2.19 8.57
CA GLU A 307 -22.25 3.58 8.78
C GLU A 307 -20.75 3.75 8.50
N LYS A 308 -20.30 5.01 8.53
CA LYS A 308 -18.87 5.38 8.44
C LYS A 308 -18.16 4.69 7.26
N CYS A 309 -18.78 4.82 6.09
CA CYS A 309 -18.31 4.16 4.89
C CYS A 309 -17.19 4.93 4.20
N SER A 310 -16.28 4.18 3.58
CA SER A 310 -15.42 4.61 2.49
C SER A 310 -15.73 3.77 1.25
N SER A 311 -15.83 4.36 0.07
CA SER A 311 -16.14 3.62 -1.15
C SER A 311 -15.63 4.28 -2.41
N ILE A 312 -15.30 3.43 -3.39
CA ILE A 312 -15.03 3.80 -4.78
C ILE A 312 -15.86 2.86 -5.66
N THR A 313 -16.63 3.39 -6.60
CA THR A 313 -17.29 2.56 -7.61
C THR A 313 -16.35 2.26 -8.79
N LYS A 314 -16.68 1.25 -9.59
CA LYS A 314 -15.87 0.88 -10.77
C LYS A 314 -15.50 2.10 -11.63
N GLY A 315 -14.22 2.21 -12.00
CA GLY A 315 -13.71 3.34 -12.79
C GLY A 315 -13.67 4.67 -12.03
N ALA A 316 -13.76 4.67 -10.70
CA ALA A 316 -13.87 5.85 -9.85
C ALA A 316 -15.05 6.77 -10.20
N GLY A 317 -16.17 6.20 -10.67
CA GLY A 317 -17.35 6.98 -11.07
C GLY A 317 -18.01 7.75 -9.92
N ALA A 318 -17.88 7.26 -8.69
CA ALA A 318 -18.29 7.92 -7.45
C ALA A 318 -17.35 7.52 -6.31
N THR A 319 -17.13 8.46 -5.38
CA THR A 319 -16.30 8.24 -4.19
C THR A 319 -16.98 8.78 -2.93
N VAL A 320 -16.73 8.12 -1.80
CA VAL A 320 -17.15 8.54 -0.45
C VAL A 320 -15.96 8.28 0.46
N ASN A 321 -15.46 9.30 1.17
CA ASN A 321 -14.35 9.15 2.14
C ASN A 321 -13.15 8.33 1.62
N ALA A 322 -12.88 8.45 0.32
CA ALA A 322 -11.94 7.61 -0.40
C ALA A 322 -10.95 8.45 -1.20
N TYR A 323 -9.80 7.86 -1.52
CA TYR A 323 -8.68 8.57 -2.13
C TYR A 323 -8.50 8.24 -3.60
N THR A 324 -8.47 9.29 -4.41
CA THR A 324 -8.03 9.26 -5.81
C THR A 324 -6.60 9.79 -5.92
N SER A 325 -5.97 9.66 -7.08
CA SER A 325 -4.65 10.25 -7.37
C SER A 325 -4.61 11.77 -7.13
N ALA A 326 -5.74 12.49 -7.20
CA ALA A 326 -5.86 13.91 -6.88
C ALA A 326 -5.85 14.22 -5.36
N ASP A 327 -5.95 13.19 -4.53
CA ASP A 327 -5.99 13.28 -3.07
C ASP A 327 -4.71 12.75 -2.41
N GLN A 328 -3.64 12.59 -3.20
CA GLN A 328 -2.32 12.28 -2.70
C GLN A 328 -1.92 13.30 -1.63
N GLY A 329 -1.87 12.83 -0.39
CA GLY A 329 -1.45 13.64 0.74
C GLY A 329 -2.46 14.36 1.55
N LYS A 330 -3.74 14.13 1.27
CA LYS A 330 -4.79 14.68 2.11
C LYS A 330 -5.09 13.67 3.21
N PRO A 331 -4.90 13.99 4.50
CA PRO A 331 -5.15 13.05 5.57
C PRO A 331 -6.62 12.97 6.01
N ASP A 332 -7.49 13.80 5.42
CA ASP A 332 -8.78 14.18 5.96
C ASP A 332 -9.97 13.35 5.45
N LYS A 333 -9.75 12.38 4.56
CA LYS A 333 -10.83 11.54 4.04
C LYS A 333 -10.95 10.20 4.73
N ALA A 334 -9.91 9.74 5.41
CA ALA A 334 -9.93 8.46 6.08
C ALA A 334 -11.00 8.46 7.17
N VAL A 335 -11.72 7.34 7.27
CA VAL A 335 -12.69 7.16 8.35
C VAL A 335 -11.93 6.93 9.64
N ALA A 336 -12.35 7.60 10.71
CA ALA A 336 -11.78 7.42 12.05
C ALA A 336 -12.83 6.88 13.03
N GLN A 337 -12.38 5.99 13.90
CA GLN A 337 -13.14 5.46 15.03
C GLN A 337 -12.30 5.56 16.30
N SER A 338 -12.93 6.05 17.38
CA SER A 338 -12.33 6.07 18.71
C SER A 338 -11.90 4.68 19.17
N ALA A 339 -11.02 4.63 20.16
CA ALA A 339 -10.53 3.39 20.72
C ALA A 339 -11.63 2.38 21.06
N GLY A 340 -11.42 1.14 20.63
CA GLY A 340 -12.38 0.06 20.80
C GLY A 340 -12.29 -0.99 19.70
N PRO A 341 -13.12 -2.04 19.79
CA PRO A 341 -13.18 -3.07 18.76
C PRO A 341 -13.72 -2.52 17.45
N VAL A 342 -13.24 -3.07 16.33
CA VAL A 342 -13.66 -2.69 14.98
C VAL A 342 -14.28 -3.89 14.29
N ARG A 343 -15.39 -3.67 13.58
CA ARG A 343 -16.05 -4.65 12.72
C ARG A 343 -16.32 -3.98 11.39
N LEU A 344 -15.62 -4.42 10.35
CA LEU A 344 -15.77 -3.87 9.00
C LEU A 344 -16.44 -4.87 8.08
N VAL A 345 -17.23 -4.36 7.15
CA VAL A 345 -17.76 -5.11 6.00
C VAL A 345 -17.15 -4.51 4.75
N VAL A 346 -16.55 -5.38 3.92
CA VAL A 346 -15.94 -5.02 2.65
C VAL A 346 -16.76 -5.63 1.53
N ASN A 347 -17.40 -4.78 0.72
CA ASN A 347 -18.09 -5.20 -0.49
C ASN A 347 -17.13 -5.10 -1.68
N LEU A 348 -16.69 -6.27 -2.18
CA LEU A 348 -15.86 -6.36 -3.37
C LEU A 348 -16.69 -6.05 -4.61
N GLY A 349 -16.11 -5.41 -5.63
CA GLY A 349 -16.81 -5.07 -6.87
C GLY A 349 -17.95 -4.06 -6.74
N TRP A 350 -17.95 -3.26 -5.67
CA TRP A 350 -19.01 -2.30 -5.35
C TRP A 350 -19.42 -1.38 -6.51
N SER A 351 -20.73 -1.15 -6.68
CA SER A 351 -21.25 -0.38 -7.83
C SER A 351 -22.17 0.80 -7.48
N SER A 352 -22.93 0.77 -6.37
CA SER A 352 -23.72 1.93 -5.88
C SER A 352 -24.46 1.66 -4.59
#